data_AF-A0A4Z2CKP6-F1
#
_entry.id   AF-A0A4Z2CKP6-F1
#
_cell.length_a   1.000
_cell.length_b   1.000
_cell.length_c   1.000
_cell.angle_alpha   90.00
_cell.angle_beta   90.00
_cell.angle_gamma   90.00
#
_symmetry.space_group_name_H-M   'P 1'
#
loop_
_entity.id
_entity.type
_entity.pdbx_description
1 polymer ?
#
loop_
_entity_poly.entity_id
_entity_poly.type
_entity_poly.pdbx_seq_one_letter_code
_entity_poly.pdbx_strand_id
1 'polypeptide(L)'
;RKHLTEFIAEASERLSLRTILLEQNLAIAGKWPDDAFFRNFLDSQKDALLSEFESLNLSKYVEEVATAIVEAKIKLTDIPFMLRLCSAMYQRYSDFGILFFDAWKKSFSSHKDLKNTNLSKLRVDLALFADLIQSNIFREAEP
;
A
#
# COMPACT_ATOMS: atom_id res chain seq x y z
N ARG A 1 33.68 7.30 -9.60
CA ARG A 1 33.19 6.05 -10.25
C ARG A 1 32.30 5.24 -9.30
N LYS A 2 32.73 4.92 -8.07
CA LYS A 2 31.92 4.19 -7.05
C LYS A 2 30.54 4.80 -6.77
N HIS A 3 30.45 6.09 -6.43
CA HIS A 3 29.17 6.75 -6.16
C HIS A 3 28.20 6.79 -7.34
N LEU A 4 28.71 6.87 -8.56
CA LEU A 4 27.88 6.80 -9.77
C LEU A 4 27.30 5.39 -9.94
N THR A 5 28.11 4.36 -9.69
CA THR A 5 27.64 2.96 -9.74
C THR A 5 26.62 2.66 -8.65
N GLU A 6 26.83 3.16 -7.43
CA GLU A 6 25.87 3.04 -6.31
C GLU A 6 24.54 3.73 -6.66
N PHE A 7 24.59 4.96 -7.16
CA PHE A 7 23.40 5.69 -7.61
C PHE A 7 22.64 4.96 -8.73
N ILE A 8 23.36 4.44 -9.74
CA ILE A 8 22.73 3.68 -10.84
C ILE A 8 22.08 2.40 -10.29
N ALA A 9 22.73 1.69 -9.38
CA ALA A 9 22.19 0.48 -8.78
C ALA A 9 20.90 0.77 -7.99
N GLU A 10 20.92 1.79 -7.13
CA GLU A 10 19.74 2.21 -6.36
C GLU A 10 18.59 2.65 -7.28
N ALA A 11 18.88 3.46 -8.30
CA ALA A 11 17.87 3.91 -9.25
C ALA A 11 17.24 2.73 -10.02
N SER A 12 18.05 1.75 -10.41
CA SER A 12 17.59 0.55 -11.12
C SER A 12 16.73 -0.34 -10.22
N GLU A 13 17.14 -0.53 -8.96
CA GLU A 13 16.37 -1.31 -7.98
C GLU A 13 15.01 -0.66 -7.72
N ARG A 14 15.00 0.67 -7.52
CA ARG A 14 13.75 1.42 -7.31
C ARG A 14 12.82 1.34 -8.50
N LEU A 15 13.36 1.44 -9.72
CA LEU A 15 12.56 1.28 -10.95
C LEU A 15 12.00 -0.14 -11.06
N SER A 16 12.84 -1.16 -10.86
CA SER A 16 12.45 -2.57 -10.91
C SER A 16 11.32 -2.88 -9.92
N LEU A 17 11.45 -2.44 -8.67
CA LEU A 17 10.42 -2.63 -7.66
C LEU A 17 9.07 -2.05 -8.10
N ARG A 18 9.05 -0.81 -8.60
CA ARG A 18 7.82 -0.15 -9.04
C ARG A 18 7.18 -0.89 -10.22
N THR A 19 7.97 -1.31 -11.20
CA THR A 19 7.47 -2.06 -12.36
C THR A 19 6.83 -3.38 -11.92
N ILE A 20 7.49 -4.14 -11.04
CA ILE A 20 6.96 -5.42 -10.53
C ILE A 20 5.65 -5.19 -9.78
N LEU A 21 5.61 -4.21 -8.87
CA LEU A 21 4.40 -3.95 -8.08
C LEU A 21 3.25 -3.44 -8.96
N LEU A 22 3.53 -2.63 -9.97
CA LEU A 22 2.55 -2.19 -10.96
C LEU A 22 1.94 -3.40 -11.69
N GLU A 23 2.77 -4.29 -12.23
CA GLU A 23 2.31 -5.49 -12.94
C GLU A 23 1.42 -6.37 -12.04
N GLN A 24 1.84 -6.61 -10.80
CA GLN A 24 1.07 -7.39 -9.83
C GLN A 24 -0.27 -6.74 -9.48
N ASN A 25 -0.27 -5.44 -9.21
CA ASN A 25 -1.48 -4.71 -8.85
C ASN A 25 -2.45 -4.58 -10.04
N LEU A 26 -1.95 -4.50 -11.28
CA LEU A 26 -2.80 -4.57 -12.47
C LEU A 26 -3.39 -5.96 -12.69
N ALA A 27 -2.64 -7.03 -12.41
CA ALA A 27 -3.09 -8.40 -12.60
C ALA A 27 -4.29 -8.79 -11.71
N ILE A 28 -4.34 -8.25 -10.48
CA ILE A 28 -5.40 -8.53 -9.52
C ILE A 28 -6.59 -7.58 -9.62
N ALA A 29 -6.43 -6.41 -10.26
CA ALA A 29 -7.47 -5.40 -10.30
C ALA A 29 -8.75 -5.95 -10.97
N GLY A 30 -9.88 -5.81 -10.27
CA GLY A 30 -11.19 -6.35 -10.66
C GLY A 30 -11.35 -7.85 -10.40
N LYS A 31 -10.33 -8.51 -9.85
CA LYS A 31 -10.26 -9.96 -9.62
C LYS A 31 -9.81 -10.30 -8.21
N TRP A 32 -10.00 -9.38 -7.26
CA TRP A 32 -9.67 -9.62 -5.87
C TRP A 32 -10.41 -10.87 -5.37
N PRO A 33 -9.76 -11.68 -4.53
CA PRO A 33 -10.44 -12.80 -3.93
C PRO A 33 -11.57 -12.26 -3.05
N ASP A 34 -12.80 -12.75 -3.26
CA ASP A 34 -13.92 -12.39 -2.41
C ASP A 34 -13.84 -13.17 -1.08
N ASP A 35 -14.57 -12.71 -0.07
CA ASP A 35 -14.64 -13.44 1.20
C ASP A 35 -15.12 -14.89 1.01
N ALA A 36 -15.88 -15.17 -0.06
CA ALA A 36 -16.34 -16.51 -0.38
C ALA A 36 -15.19 -17.42 -0.86
N PHE A 37 -14.24 -16.90 -1.67
CA PHE A 37 -13.03 -17.59 -2.07
C PHE A 37 -12.21 -17.99 -0.84
N PHE A 38 -12.05 -17.08 0.13
CA PHE A 38 -11.34 -17.38 1.36
C PHE A 38 -12.07 -18.44 2.20
N ARG A 39 -13.39 -18.31 2.39
CA ARG A 39 -14.20 -19.31 3.10
C ARG A 39 -14.10 -20.70 2.45
N ASN A 40 -14.23 -20.78 1.12
CA ASN A 40 -14.17 -22.05 0.38
C ASN A 40 -12.76 -22.65 0.35
N PHE A 41 -11.70 -21.84 0.32
CA PHE A 41 -10.31 -22.31 0.43
C PHE A 41 -10.05 -22.90 1.83
N LEU A 42 -10.60 -22.28 2.88
CA LEU A 42 -10.47 -22.71 4.27
C LEU A 42 -11.28 -23.98 4.58
N ASP A 43 -12.43 -24.18 3.94
CA ASP A 43 -13.20 -25.44 4.06
C ASP A 43 -12.40 -26.68 3.58
N SER A 44 -11.39 -26.48 2.72
CA SER A 44 -10.52 -27.55 2.24
C SER A 44 -9.30 -27.85 3.12
N GLN A 45 -8.97 -26.97 4.10
CA GLN A 45 -7.81 -27.12 4.99
C GLN A 45 -8.15 -26.74 6.45
N LYS A 46 -8.26 -27.78 7.29
CA LYS A 46 -8.66 -27.83 8.71
C LYS A 46 -8.24 -26.67 9.64
N ASP A 47 -9.18 -26.32 10.52
CA ASP A 47 -9.19 -25.59 11.82
C ASP A 47 -7.94 -24.87 12.36
N ALA A 48 -6.74 -25.44 12.26
CA ALA A 48 -5.50 -24.80 12.72
C ALA A 48 -5.11 -23.60 11.82
N LEU A 49 -5.29 -23.77 10.49
CA LEU A 49 -5.12 -22.68 9.53
C LEU A 49 -6.19 -21.60 9.70
N LEU A 50 -7.41 -21.99 10.10
CA LEU A 50 -8.49 -21.05 10.38
C LEU A 50 -8.12 -20.13 11.56
N SER A 51 -7.57 -20.67 12.65
CA SER A 51 -7.16 -19.87 13.81
C SER A 51 -6.01 -18.91 13.50
N GLU A 52 -4.98 -19.34 12.78
CA GLU A 52 -3.86 -18.46 12.38
C GLU A 52 -4.32 -17.42 11.34
N PHE A 53 -5.17 -17.81 10.39
CA PHE A 53 -5.67 -16.91 9.37
C PHE A 53 -6.64 -15.88 9.93
N GLU A 54 -7.57 -16.26 10.82
CA GLU A 54 -8.45 -15.32 11.53
C GLU A 54 -7.65 -14.38 12.45
N SER A 55 -6.59 -14.87 13.10
CA SER A 55 -5.69 -14.03 13.90
C SER A 55 -5.00 -12.93 13.08
N LEU A 56 -4.84 -13.16 11.77
CA LEU A 56 -4.21 -12.25 10.83
C LEU A 56 -5.20 -11.67 9.80
N ASN A 57 -6.50 -11.93 9.95
CA ASN A 57 -7.50 -11.51 8.98
C ASN A 57 -7.87 -10.04 9.23
N LEU A 58 -7.25 -9.16 8.44
CA LEU A 58 -7.49 -7.73 8.51
C LEU A 58 -8.74 -7.27 7.77
N SER A 59 -9.61 -8.16 7.24
CA SER A 59 -10.83 -7.75 6.50
C SER A 59 -11.71 -6.76 7.30
N LYS A 60 -11.72 -6.86 8.63
CA LYS A 60 -12.47 -5.92 9.50
C LYS A 60 -11.69 -4.67 9.91
N TYR A 61 -10.40 -4.63 9.59
CA TYR A 61 -9.46 -3.61 10.04
C TYR A 61 -8.79 -2.86 8.88
N VAL A 62 -9.29 -3.03 7.65
CA VAL A 62 -8.67 -2.48 6.43
C VAL A 62 -8.59 -0.95 6.51
N GLU A 63 -9.65 -0.29 7.02
CA GLU A 63 -9.72 1.16 7.20
C GLU A 63 -8.73 1.65 8.28
N GLU A 64 -8.66 0.95 9.41
CA GLU A 64 -7.74 1.27 10.51
C GLU A 64 -6.29 1.11 10.07
N VAL A 65 -5.98 0.05 9.32
CA VAL A 65 -4.63 -0.17 8.76
C VAL A 65 -4.29 0.93 7.76
N ALA A 66 -5.21 1.28 6.87
CA ALA A 66 -5.02 2.38 5.92
C ALA A 66 -4.73 3.71 6.64
N THR A 67 -5.51 4.04 7.66
CA THR A 67 -5.32 5.25 8.47
C THR A 67 -3.99 5.23 9.21
N ALA A 68 -3.64 4.12 9.85
CA ALA A 68 -2.39 3.96 10.58
C ALA A 68 -1.16 4.14 9.67
N ILE A 69 -1.20 3.65 8.42
CA ILE A 69 -0.14 3.84 7.44
C ILE A 69 0.03 5.33 7.11
N VAL A 70 -1.06 6.08 6.90
CA VAL A 70 -1.00 7.51 6.56
C VAL A 70 -0.49 8.35 7.74
N GLU A 71 -0.87 8.00 8.96
CA GLU A 71 -0.46 8.73 10.18
C GLU A 71 0.98 8.40 10.62
N ALA A 72 1.51 7.25 10.21
CA ALA A 72 2.83 6.79 10.60
C ALA A 72 3.94 7.81 10.23
N LYS A 73 4.95 7.88 11.11
CA LYS A 73 6.17 8.66 10.86
C LYS A 73 7.17 7.80 10.08
N ILE A 74 6.99 7.77 8.76
CA ILE A 74 7.78 6.98 7.83
C ILE A 74 9.12 7.68 7.52
N LYS A 75 10.20 6.91 7.37
CA LYS A 75 11.48 7.43 6.83
C LYS A 75 11.57 7.16 5.35
N LEU A 76 12.34 7.98 4.63
CA LEU A 76 12.56 7.80 3.19
C LEU A 76 13.15 6.42 2.85
N THR A 77 14.01 5.89 3.73
CA THR A 77 14.61 4.55 3.63
C THR A 77 13.59 3.42 3.71
N ASP A 78 12.43 3.67 4.31
CA ASP A 78 11.41 2.65 4.57
C ASP A 78 10.35 2.62 3.46
N ILE A 79 10.37 3.57 2.51
CA ILE A 79 9.43 3.63 1.38
C ILE A 79 9.37 2.30 0.61
N PRO A 80 10.49 1.64 0.24
CA PRO A 80 10.43 0.37 -0.49
C PRO A 80 9.66 -0.72 0.27
N PHE A 81 9.79 -0.77 1.59
CA PHE A 81 9.04 -1.69 2.44
C PHE A 81 7.55 -1.31 2.49
N MET A 82 7.25 -0.02 2.69
CA MET A 82 5.88 0.48 2.74
C MET A 82 5.13 0.21 1.42
N LEU A 83 5.79 0.34 0.28
CA LEU A 83 5.20 0.01 -1.03
C LEU A 83 4.83 -1.46 -1.13
N ARG A 84 5.71 -2.37 -0.68
CA ARG A 84 5.42 -3.81 -0.66
C ARG A 84 4.23 -4.13 0.25
N LEU A 85 4.19 -3.52 1.43
CA LEU A 85 3.08 -3.68 2.37
C LEU A 85 1.75 -3.20 1.78
N CYS A 86 1.73 -1.99 1.19
CA CYS A 86 0.53 -1.43 0.59
C CYS A 86 0.05 -2.25 -0.61
N SER A 87 0.98 -2.73 -1.46
CA SER A 87 0.61 -3.64 -2.55
C SER A 87 0.07 -4.98 -2.06
N ALA A 88 0.62 -5.54 -0.98
CA ALA A 88 0.09 -6.78 -0.40
C ALA A 88 -1.32 -6.60 0.17
N MET A 89 -1.58 -5.47 0.84
CA MET A 89 -2.93 -5.11 1.31
C MET A 89 -3.89 -4.94 0.13
N TYR A 90 -3.47 -4.19 -0.90
CA TYR A 90 -4.25 -3.98 -2.11
C TYR A 90 -4.56 -5.30 -2.83
N GLN A 91 -3.61 -6.22 -2.95
CA GLN A 91 -3.83 -7.52 -3.62
C GLN A 91 -4.76 -8.44 -2.83
N ARG A 92 -4.90 -8.23 -1.53
CA ARG A 92 -5.70 -9.08 -0.64
C ARG A 92 -7.10 -8.55 -0.37
N TYR A 93 -7.28 -7.23 -0.34
CA TYR A 93 -8.52 -6.58 0.09
C TYR A 93 -8.99 -5.60 -0.97
N SER A 94 -10.18 -5.85 -1.53
CA SER A 94 -10.73 -5.10 -2.67
C SER A 94 -11.09 -3.66 -2.33
N ASP A 95 -11.42 -3.39 -1.06
CA ASP A 95 -11.78 -2.08 -0.51
C ASP A 95 -10.56 -1.25 -0.10
N PHE A 96 -9.39 -1.87 0.11
CA PHE A 96 -8.19 -1.19 0.61
C PHE A 96 -7.80 0.01 -0.26
N GLY A 97 -7.81 -0.11 -1.58
CA GLY A 97 -7.43 0.99 -2.48
C GLY A 97 -8.29 2.25 -2.28
N ILE A 98 -9.61 2.07 -2.10
CA ILE A 98 -10.58 3.15 -1.91
C ILE A 98 -10.39 3.77 -0.52
N LEU A 99 -10.39 2.94 0.54
CA LEU A 99 -10.24 3.39 1.92
C LEU A 99 -8.90 4.11 2.14
N PHE A 100 -7.83 3.60 1.54
CA PHE A 100 -6.51 4.21 1.63
C PHE A 100 -6.42 5.54 0.89
N PHE A 101 -7.05 5.65 -0.28
CA PHE A 101 -7.12 6.93 -0.99
C PHE A 101 -7.90 7.99 -0.20
N ASP A 102 -9.01 7.60 0.44
CA ASP A 102 -9.78 8.49 1.31
C ASP A 102 -8.97 8.98 2.52
N ALA A 103 -8.20 8.09 3.16
CA ALA A 103 -7.29 8.46 4.25
C ALA A 103 -6.23 9.49 3.80
N TRP A 104 -5.62 9.31 2.61
CA TRP A 104 -4.68 10.27 2.04
C TRP A 104 -5.33 11.63 1.75
N LYS A 105 -6.52 11.66 1.15
CA LYS A 105 -7.26 12.91 0.90
C LYS A 105 -7.52 13.69 2.19
N LYS A 106 -7.93 12.98 3.26
CA LYS A 106 -8.16 13.58 4.58
C LYS A 106 -6.86 14.16 5.17
N SER A 107 -5.77 13.40 5.10
CA SER A 107 -4.45 13.84 5.56
C SER A 107 -3.98 15.11 4.83
N PHE A 108 -4.00 15.11 3.50
CA PHE A 108 -3.55 16.29 2.73
C PHE A 108 -4.47 17.50 2.90
N SER A 109 -5.78 17.29 3.09
CA SER A 109 -6.72 18.38 3.36
C SER A 109 -6.48 19.09 4.69
N SER A 110 -5.74 18.47 5.63
CA SER A 110 -5.38 19.09 6.90
C SER A 110 -4.27 20.16 6.75
N HIS A 111 -3.54 20.17 5.63
CA HIS A 111 -2.42 21.07 5.37
C HIS A 111 -2.80 22.43 4.75
N LYS A 112 -4.06 22.86 4.88
CA LYS A 112 -4.51 24.18 4.38
C LYS A 112 -3.73 25.35 4.98
N ASP A 113 -3.16 25.18 6.17
CA ASP A 113 -2.20 26.11 6.77
C ASP A 113 -0.81 25.46 6.86
N LEU A 114 0.06 25.84 5.92
CA LEU A 114 1.44 25.38 5.85
C LEU A 114 2.27 25.80 7.07
N LYS A 115 1.87 26.83 7.83
CA LYS A 115 2.65 27.33 8.98
C LYS A 115 2.75 26.31 10.12
N ASN A 116 1.72 25.48 10.31
CA ASN A 116 1.68 24.46 11.36
C ASN A 116 1.91 23.04 10.80
N THR A 117 2.26 22.92 9.52
CA THR A 117 2.45 21.64 8.86
C THR A 117 3.86 21.12 9.08
N ASN A 118 3.97 19.84 9.47
CA ASN A 118 5.26 19.16 9.53
C ASN A 118 5.79 18.87 8.11
N LEU A 119 6.58 19.79 7.57
CA LEU A 119 7.14 19.69 6.22
C LEU A 119 8.03 18.47 6.02
N SER A 120 8.71 18.00 7.07
CA SER A 120 9.55 16.79 7.00
C SER A 120 8.71 15.53 6.77
N LYS A 121 7.55 15.42 7.45
CA LYS A 121 6.59 14.34 7.21
C LYS A 121 5.95 14.50 5.84
N LEU A 122 5.44 15.69 5.52
CA LEU A 122 4.78 15.96 4.23
C LEU A 122 5.66 15.59 3.04
N ARG A 123 6.98 15.87 3.11
CA ARG A 123 7.92 15.47 2.06
C ARG A 123 7.97 13.96 1.84
N VAL A 124 8.04 13.18 2.92
CA VAL A 124 8.10 11.70 2.82
C VAL A 124 6.74 11.16 2.37
N ASP A 125 5.67 11.72 2.90
CA ASP A 125 4.29 11.39 2.52
C ASP A 125 4.05 11.60 1.01
N LEU A 126 4.46 12.75 0.46
CA LEU A 126 4.39 13.01 -0.98
C LEU A 126 5.24 12.05 -1.82
N ALA A 127 6.43 11.69 -1.33
CA ALA A 127 7.29 10.73 -2.02
C ALA A 127 6.67 9.33 -2.05
N LEU A 128 6.10 8.87 -0.93
CA LEU A 128 5.38 7.60 -0.86
C LEU A 128 4.12 7.64 -1.73
N PHE A 129 3.32 8.71 -1.63
CA PHE A 129 2.10 8.87 -2.41
C PHE A 129 2.35 8.82 -3.92
N ALA A 130 3.39 9.48 -4.40
CA ALA A 130 3.80 9.40 -5.81
C ALA A 130 4.15 7.96 -6.23
N ASP A 131 4.85 7.22 -5.37
CA ASP A 131 5.22 5.82 -5.65
C ASP A 131 4.00 4.88 -5.61
N LEU A 132 3.01 5.15 -4.75
CA LEU A 132 1.72 4.42 -4.68
C LEU A 132 0.84 4.64 -5.92
N ILE A 133 0.86 5.86 -6.50
CA ILE A 133 0.22 6.13 -7.79
C ILE A 133 0.91 5.30 -8.89
N GLN A 134 2.24 5.30 -8.90
CA GLN A 134 3.01 4.55 -9.91
C GLN A 134 2.82 3.03 -9.80
N SER A 135 2.48 2.50 -8.63
CA SER A 135 2.14 1.09 -8.45
C SER A 135 0.65 0.78 -8.68
N ASN A 136 -0.17 1.74 -9.11
CA ASN A 136 -1.58 1.55 -9.45
C ASN A 136 -2.43 1.00 -8.27
N ILE A 137 -2.12 1.41 -7.03
CA ILE A 137 -2.95 1.11 -5.85
C ILE A 137 -4.19 2.01 -5.83
N PHE A 138 -4.03 3.27 -6.23
CA PHE A 138 -5.12 4.23 -6.36
C PHE A 138 -5.62 4.23 -7.80
N ARG A 139 -6.49 3.28 -8.14
CA ARG A 139 -7.25 3.39 -9.37
C ARG A 139 -8.38 4.40 -9.18
N GLU A 140 -8.57 5.27 -10.17
CA GLU A 140 -9.89 5.86 -10.39
C GLU A 140 -10.83 4.70 -10.70
N ALA A 141 -11.96 4.62 -10.01
CA ALA A 141 -13.03 3.72 -10.41
C ALA A 141 -13.31 4.00 -11.89
N GLU A 142 -13.15 3.00 -12.76
CA GLU A 142 -13.58 3.13 -14.15
C GLU A 142 -15.05 3.58 -14.14
N PRO A 143 -15.40 4.67 -14.83
CA PRO A 143 -16.77 5.15 -14.92
C PRO A 143 -17.72 4.14 -15.58
#